data_AF-A0A109GC42-F1
#
_entry.id   AF-A0A109GC42-F1
#
_cell.length_a   1.000
_cell.length_b   1.000
_cell.length_c   1.000
_cell.angle_alpha   90.00
_cell.angle_beta   90.00
_cell.angle_gamma   90.00
#
_symmetry.space_group_name_H-M   'P 1'
#
loop_
_entity.id
_entity.type
_entity.pdbx_description
1 polymer ?
#
loop_
_entity_poly.entity_id
_entity_poly.type
_entity_poly.pdbx_seq_one_letter_code
_entity_poly.pdbx_strand_id
1 'polypeptide(L)' 'MHYYRISEGDHEEYCETILLHEKKFCKETFQSMVREAMNNKPGKIDRVDIVKYLIGHHSFQVAHIEAGFHSTYSEKVT' A
#
# COMPACT_ATOMS: atom_id res chain seq x y z
N MET A 1 -10.22 8.19 9.84
CA MET A 1 -9.66 7.29 8.82
C MET A 1 -8.26 7.75 8.46
N HIS A 2 -7.27 6.86 8.53
CA HIS A 2 -5.86 7.14 8.24
C HIS A 2 -5.38 6.28 7.07
N TYR A 3 -4.52 6.86 6.23
CA TYR A 3 -4.07 6.27 4.97
C TYR A 3 -2.63 5.77 5.10
N TYR A 4 -2.40 4.59 4.56
CA TYR A 4 -1.10 3.92 4.50
C TYR A 4 -0.90 3.40 3.08
N ARG A 5 0.36 3.35 2.63
CA ARG A 5 0.68 2.89 1.28
C ARG A 5 1.72 1.79 1.34
N ILE A 6 1.48 0.74 0.56
CA ILE A 6 2.49 -0.26 0.20
C ILE A 6 2.72 -0.14 -1.30
N SER A 7 3.97 0.08 -1.68
CA SER A 7 4.41 0.18 -3.07
C SER A 7 5.46 -0.89 -3.34
N GLU A 8 5.40 -1.50 -4.52
CA GLU A 8 6.34 -2.48 -5.03
C GLU A 8 6.71 -2.09 -6.47
N GLY A 9 7.93 -2.43 -6.90
CA GLY A 9 8.38 -2.20 -8.27
C GLY A 9 9.45 -1.14 -8.44
N ASP A 10 9.77 -0.90 -9.70
CA ASP A 10 10.73 0.09 -10.18
C ASP A 10 10.08 1.00 -11.25
N HIS A 11 10.89 1.67 -12.07
CA HIS A 11 10.39 2.62 -13.07
C HIS A 11 9.51 1.98 -14.16
N GLU A 12 9.67 0.69 -14.46
CA GLU A 12 8.93 0.02 -15.54
C GLU A 12 7.70 -0.73 -15.02
N GLU A 13 7.77 -1.31 -13.83
CA GLU A 13 6.66 -2.05 -13.22
C GLU A 13 6.34 -1.54 -11.81
N TYR A 14 5.80 -0.32 -11.69
CA TYR A 14 5.36 0.25 -10.40
C TYR A 14 3.92 -0.15 -10.06
N CYS A 15 3.69 -0.60 -8.83
CA CYS A 15 2.35 -0.82 -8.33
C CYS A 15 2.18 -0.41 -6.87
N GLU A 16 1.08 0.27 -6.55
CA GLU A 16 0.74 0.68 -5.18
C GLU A 16 -0.60 0.13 -4.70
N THR A 17 -0.73 -0.02 -3.39
CA THR A 17 -1.98 -0.33 -2.70
C THR A 17 -2.13 0.62 -1.53
N ILE A 18 -3.26 1.32 -1.47
CA ILE A 18 -3.61 2.20 -0.36
C ILE A 18 -4.48 1.42 0.62
N LEU A 19 -4.10 1.49 1.90
CA LEU A 19 -4.77 0.88 3.03
C LEU A 19 -5.33 1.95 3.95
N LEU A 20 -6.47 1.65 4.55
CA LEU A 20 -7.22 2.50 5.46
C LEU A 20 -7.27 1.83 6.83
N HIS A 21 -7.18 2.65 7.89
CA HIS A 21 -7.39 2.20 9.25
C HIS A 21 -8.03 3.30 10.11
N GLU A 22 -8.85 2.92 11.10
CA GLU A 22 -9.53 3.87 11.98
C GLU A 22 -8.56 4.56 12.96
N LYS A 23 -7.60 3.79 13.48
CA LYS A 23 -6.52 4.28 14.36
C LYS A 23 -5.33 4.77 13.56
N LYS A 24 -4.67 5.81 14.09
CA LYS A 24 -3.39 6.31 13.58
C LYS A 24 -2.22 5.54 14.19
N PHE A 25 -1.40 4.99 13.33
CA PHE A 25 -0.08 4.44 13.62
C PHE A 25 1.02 5.36 13.08
N CYS A 26 2.13 5.47 13.80
CA CYS A 26 3.33 6.11 13.29
C CYS A 26 4.04 5.21 12.27
N LYS A 27 5.07 5.75 11.62
CA LYS A 27 5.82 5.06 10.57
C LYS A 27 6.45 3.77 11.09
N GLU A 28 7.08 3.83 12.26
CA GLU A 28 7.79 2.72 12.88
C GLU A 28 6.84 1.57 13.22
N THR A 29 5.67 1.89 13.77
CA THR A 29 4.62 0.90 14.08
C THR A 29 4.10 0.23 12.81
N PHE A 30 3.78 1.00 11.77
CA PHE A 30 3.32 0.43 10.50
C PHE A 30 4.40 -0.45 9.84
N GLN A 31 5.67 -0.02 9.89
CA GLN A 31 6.79 -0.82 9.40
C GLN A 31 6.98 -2.12 10.19
N SER A 32 6.73 -2.12 11.50
CA SER A 32 6.76 -3.35 12.31
C SER A 32 5.70 -4.35 11.83
N MET A 33 4.45 -3.91 11.65
CA MET A 33 3.35 -4.75 11.17
C MET A 33 3.66 -5.36 9.79
N VAL A 34 4.30 -4.58 8.92
CA VAL A 34 4.75 -5.05 7.59
C VAL A 34 5.86 -6.11 7.72
N ARG A 35 6.83 -5.92 8.64
CA ARG A 35 7.87 -6.93 8.90
C ARG A 35 7.30 -8.21 9.51
N GLU A 36 6.30 -8.09 10.38
CA GLU A 36 5.59 -9.24 10.94
C GLU A 36 4.93 -10.06 9.82
N ALA A 37 4.29 -9.41 8.85
CA ALA A 37 3.74 -10.08 7.67
C ALA A 37 4.82 -10.83 6.87
N MET A 38 5.99 -10.22 6.67
CA MET A 38 7.13 -10.85 5.97
C MET A 38 7.67 -12.08 6.71
N ASN A 39 7.68 -12.06 8.04
CA ASN A 39 8.16 -13.16 8.86
C ASN A 39 7.14 -14.30 9.01
N ASN A 40 5.85 -14.04 8.76
CA ASN A 40 4.78 -15.02 8.93
C ASN A 40 4.74 -16.08 7.83
N LYS A 41 5.24 -15.78 6.62
CA LYS A 41 5.21 -16.69 5.48
C LYS A 41 6.64 -17.10 5.08
N PRO A 42 7.03 -18.39 5.25
CA PRO A 42 8.33 -18.85 4.76
C PRO A 42 8.35 -18.84 3.22
N GLY A 43 9.39 -18.25 2.64
CA GLY A 43 9.61 -18.19 1.19
C GLY A 43 9.40 -16.80 0.60
N LYS A 44 9.14 -16.74 -0.72
CA LYS A 44 8.90 -15.47 -1.42
C LYS A 44 7.53 -14.93 -1.00
N ILE A 45 7.53 -13.78 -0.34
CA ILE A 45 6.33 -13.00 -0.03
C ILE A 45 6.15 -11.92 -1.09
N ASP A 46 4.92 -11.72 -1.56
CA ASP A 46 4.57 -10.61 -2.46
C ASP A 46 3.74 -9.53 -1.72
N ARG A 47 3.51 -8.40 -2.38
CA ARG A 47 2.69 -7.32 -1.81
C ARG A 47 1.27 -7.77 -1.44
N VAL A 48 0.65 -8.68 -2.22
CA VAL A 48 -0.73 -9.14 -1.98
C VAL A 48 -0.80 -9.93 -0.69
N ASP A 49 0.20 -10.76 -0.39
CA ASP A 49 0.32 -11.47 0.88
C ASP A 49 0.43 -10.49 2.07
N ILE A 50 1.26 -9.45 1.96
CA ILE A 50 1.40 -8.42 3.01
C ILE A 50 0.06 -7.71 3.25
N VAL A 51 -0.64 -7.32 2.18
CA VAL A 51 -1.94 -6.66 2.27
C VAL A 51 -2.97 -7.55 2.95
N LYS A 52 -3.06 -8.83 2.57
CA LYS A 52 -3.96 -9.80 3.21
C LYS A 52 -3.65 -9.98 4.70
N TYR A 53 -2.37 -10.04 5.07
CA TYR A 53 -1.96 -10.12 6.47
C TYR A 53 -2.43 -8.90 7.27
N LEU A 54 -2.22 -7.68 6.76
CA LEU A 54 -2.62 -6.45 7.43
C LEU A 54 -4.14 -6.32 7.59
N ILE A 55 -4.91 -6.78 6.59
CA ILE A 55 -6.38 -6.84 6.70
C ILE A 55 -6.79 -7.82 7.80
N GLY A 56 -6.25 -9.05 7.77
CA GLY A 56 -6.67 -10.12 8.68
C GLY A 56 -6.20 -9.92 10.14
N HIS A 57 -5.00 -9.39 10.36
CA HIS A 57 -4.38 -9.31 11.69
C HIS A 57 -4.45 -7.92 12.31
N HIS A 58 -4.52 -6.87 11.48
CA HIS A 58 -4.51 -5.49 11.95
C HIS A 58 -5.72 -4.69 11.48
N SER A 59 -6.77 -5.35 10.98
CA SER A 59 -8.06 -4.73 10.63
C SER A 59 -7.96 -3.56 9.63
N PHE A 60 -6.96 -3.58 8.75
CA PHE A 60 -6.89 -2.62 7.64
C PHE A 60 -7.97 -2.92 6.59
N GLN A 61 -8.29 -1.91 5.80
CA GLN A 61 -9.17 -2.03 4.63
C GLN A 61 -8.45 -1.52 3.39
N VAL A 62 -8.69 -2.13 2.22
CA VAL A 62 -8.16 -1.60 0.96
C VAL A 62 -9.02 -0.42 0.52
N ALA A 63 -8.39 0.71 0.18
CA ALA A 63 -9.10 1.81 -0.46
C ALA A 63 -9.44 1.45 -1.90
N HIS A 64 -10.71 1.52 -2.28
CA HIS A 64 -11.09 1.49 -3.69
C HIS A 64 -10.79 2.87 -4.29
N ILE A 65 -9.70 2.98 -5.05
CA ILE A 65 -9.36 4.20 -5.78
C ILE A 65 -9.94 4.04 -7.17
N GLU A 66 -11.02 4.76 -7.47
CA GLU A 66 -11.41 4.98 -8.86
C GLU A 66 -10.30 5.82 -9.49
N ALA A 67 -9.58 5.24 -10.46
CA ALA A 67 -8.52 5.92 -11.19
C ALA A 67 -9.14 7.03 -12.04
N GLY A 68 -9.36 8.21 -11.45
CA GLY A 68 -9.61 9.44 -12.19
C GLY A 68 -8.30 9.91 -12.82
N PHE A 69 -7.98 9.36 -14.00
CA PHE A 69 -6.92 9.89 -14.86
C PHE A 69 -7.36 11.29 -15.37
N HIS A 70 -7.15 12.33 -14.56
CA HIS A 70 -7.02 13.68 -15.07
C HIS A 70 -5.54 14.01 -15.17
N SER A 71 -4.92 13.54 -16.26
CA SER A 71 -3.66 14.09 -16.72
C SER A 71 -3.91 15.55 -17.12
N THR A 72 -3.54 16.49 -16.24
CA THR A 72 -3.32 17.89 -16.64
C THR A 72 -1.85 18.07 -17.00
N TYR A 73 -1.35 17.31 -17.97
CA TYR A 73 -0.21 17.75 -18.76
C TYR A 73 -0.78 18.51 -19.96
N SER A 74 -1.10 19.79 -19.75
CA SER A 74 -1.22 20.72 -20.87
C SER A 74 0.20 21.06 -21.31
N GLU A 75 0.70 20.37 -22.35
CA GLU A 75 1.84 20.84 -23.13
C GLU A 75 1.54 22.28 -23.58
N LYS A 76 2.25 23.24 -23.00
CA LYS A 76 2.43 24.53 -23.68
C LYS A 76 3.52 24.31 -24.71
N VAL A 77 3.12 23.96 -25.93
CA VAL A 77 3.96 24.18 -27.11
C VAL A 77 3.84 25.65 -27.47
N THR A 78 4.90 26.41 -27.22
CA THR A 78 5.21 27.68 -27.89
C THR A 78 6.72 27.80 -27.99
#